data_AF-A0A351A5D3-F1
#
_entry.id   AF-A0A351A5D3-F1
#
_cell.length_a   1.000
_cell.length_b   1.000
_cell.length_c   1.000
_cell.angle_alpha   90.00
_cell.angle_beta   90.00
_cell.angle_gamma   90.00
#
_symmetry.space_group_name_H-M   'P 1'
#
loop_
_entity.id
_entity.type
_entity.pdbx_description
1 polymer ?
#
loop_
_entity_poly.entity_id
_entity_poly.type
_entity_poly.pdbx_seq_one_letter_code
_entity_poly.pdbx_strand_id
1 'polypeptide(L)'
;NGWCFPWTLAANAGTNVCLRKVDPALIFELIRSQKVTHMCGAPIVYGMLINAPDALRAGIEHSVAGLIAGAAPPAAIIEGAERIGFDITHVYGLTETYGPASVCAKHPEWNELPIDRRAERNGRQGVRYHMQEAITVLDPTTMEPVPADGETMGEIMFR
;
A
#
# COMPACT_ATOMS: atom_id res chain seq x y z
N ASN A 1 4.49 -9.57 -8.80
CA ASN A 1 3.89 -10.64 -7.99
C ASN A 1 2.58 -10.20 -7.33
N GLY A 2 2.39 -8.91 -7.03
CA GLY A 2 1.13 -8.39 -6.50
C GLY A 2 0.75 -8.98 -5.15
N TRP A 3 1.72 -9.45 -4.35
CA TRP A 3 1.56 -9.95 -2.98
C TRP A 3 0.25 -10.70 -2.70
N CYS A 4 0.00 -11.77 -3.48
CA CYS A 4 -1.18 -12.64 -3.41
C CYS A 4 -2.51 -12.05 -3.88
N PHE A 5 -2.59 -10.77 -4.24
CA PHE A 5 -3.77 -10.18 -4.88
C PHE A 5 -4.17 -10.81 -6.22
N PRO A 6 -3.28 -11.41 -7.04
CA PRO A 6 -3.72 -12.19 -8.20
C PRO A 6 -4.66 -13.35 -7.85
N TRP A 7 -4.48 -13.97 -6.67
CA TRP A 7 -5.39 -15.01 -6.17
C TRP A 7 -6.72 -14.42 -5.70
N THR A 8 -6.68 -13.27 -5.02
CA THR A 8 -7.88 -12.51 -4.65
C THR A 8 -8.70 -12.12 -5.88
N LEU A 9 -8.03 -11.70 -6.96
CA LEU A 9 -8.73 -11.37 -8.21
C LEU A 9 -9.35 -12.61 -8.85
N ALA A 10 -8.69 -13.77 -8.81
CA ALA A 10 -9.30 -15.01 -9.28
C ALA A 10 -10.59 -15.34 -8.50
N ALA A 11 -10.58 -15.20 -7.18
CA ALA A 11 -11.75 -15.41 -6.33
C ALA A 11 -12.88 -14.40 -6.60
N ASN A 12 -12.54 -13.16 -6.93
CA ASN A 12 -13.50 -12.09 -7.27
C ASN A 12 -13.87 -12.04 -8.76
N ALA A 13 -13.41 -13.00 -9.58
CA ALA A 13 -13.56 -12.98 -11.05
C ALA A 13 -13.07 -11.67 -11.72
N GLY A 14 -12.03 -11.06 -11.16
CA GLY A 14 -11.40 -9.84 -11.68
C GLY A 14 -10.34 -10.11 -12.75
N THR A 15 -9.92 -9.04 -13.43
CA THR A 15 -8.90 -9.10 -14.48
C THR A 15 -7.52 -8.75 -13.95
N ASN A 16 -6.53 -9.61 -14.21
CA ASN A 16 -5.13 -9.32 -13.96
C ASN A 16 -4.50 -8.69 -15.22
N VAL A 17 -3.99 -7.46 -15.11
CA VAL A 17 -3.19 -6.81 -16.16
C VAL A 17 -1.71 -6.90 -15.78
N CYS A 18 -0.96 -7.75 -16.47
CA CYS A 18 0.40 -8.12 -16.09
C CYS A 18 1.45 -7.50 -17.02
N LEU A 19 2.42 -6.78 -16.45
CA LEU A 19 3.59 -6.29 -17.17
C LEU A 19 4.84 -7.11 -16.81
N ARG A 20 5.75 -7.29 -17.76
CA ARG A 20 7.05 -7.96 -17.53
C ARG A 20 8.07 -7.10 -16.79
N LYS A 21 7.95 -5.78 -16.92
CA LYS A 21 8.83 -4.79 -16.27
C LYS A 21 8.00 -3.57 -15.88
N VAL A 22 8.50 -2.79 -14.93
CA VAL A 22 7.92 -1.49 -14.59
C VAL A 22 8.22 -0.51 -15.71
N ASP A 23 7.18 0.05 -16.30
CA ASP A 23 7.26 1.01 -17.39
C ASP A 23 6.11 2.03 -17.23
N PRO A 24 6.39 3.27 -16.80
CA PRO A 24 5.34 4.27 -16.53
C PRO A 24 4.43 4.55 -17.72
N ALA A 25 4.96 4.61 -18.94
CA ALA A 25 4.18 4.92 -20.13
C ALA A 25 3.17 3.80 -20.42
N LEU A 26 3.64 2.55 -20.36
CA LEU A 26 2.78 1.39 -20.55
C LEU A 26 1.78 1.22 -19.41
N ILE A 27 2.17 1.51 -18.16
CA ILE A 27 1.26 1.48 -17.01
C ILE A 27 0.10 2.47 -17.21
N PHE A 28 0.37 3.73 -17.53
CA PHE A 28 -0.68 4.71 -17.76
C PHE A 28 -1.56 4.37 -18.98
N GLU A 29 -0.97 3.86 -20.05
CA GLU A 29 -1.71 3.40 -21.23
C GLU A 29 -2.68 2.27 -20.89
N LEU A 30 -2.23 1.28 -20.12
CA LEU A 30 -3.05 0.16 -19.67
C LEU A 30 -4.10 0.57 -18.63
N ILE A 31 -3.80 1.51 -17.73
CA ILE A 31 -4.80 2.08 -16.82
C ILE A 31 -5.94 2.71 -17.62
N ARG A 32 -5.61 3.48 -18.66
CA ARG A 32 -6.60 4.12 -19.54
C ARG A 32 -7.40 3.10 -20.37
N SER A 33 -6.72 2.17 -21.05
CA SER A 33 -7.34 1.27 -22.02
C SER A 33 -8.09 0.10 -21.37
N GLN A 34 -7.57 -0.43 -20.26
CA GLN A 34 -8.15 -1.56 -19.52
C GLN A 34 -8.98 -1.12 -18.31
N LYS A 35 -9.07 0.19 -18.05
CA LYS A 35 -9.79 0.76 -16.89
C LYS A 35 -9.34 0.14 -15.57
N VAL A 36 -8.02 -0.01 -15.40
CA VAL A 36 -7.44 -0.59 -14.18
C VAL A 36 -7.88 0.24 -12.96
N THR A 37 -8.48 -0.42 -11.98
CA THR A 37 -9.00 0.21 -10.76
C THR A 37 -8.09 0.04 -9.56
N HIS A 38 -7.23 -0.97 -9.56
CA HIS A 38 -6.34 -1.31 -8.45
C HIS A 38 -4.92 -1.57 -8.95
N MET A 39 -3.92 -1.10 -8.20
CA MET A 39 -2.52 -1.35 -8.51
C MET A 39 -1.73 -1.67 -7.24
N CYS A 40 -0.83 -2.66 -7.31
CA CYS A 40 0.15 -2.93 -6.27
C CYS A 40 1.53 -2.43 -6.72
N GLY A 41 2.28 -1.76 -5.85
CA GLY A 41 3.63 -1.28 -6.20
C GLY A 41 4.47 -0.88 -4.98
N ALA A 42 5.78 -1.07 -5.06
CA ALA A 42 6.68 -0.52 -4.03
C ALA A 42 6.76 1.02 -4.16
N PRO A 43 7.20 1.76 -3.13
CA PRO A 43 7.32 3.22 -3.20
C PRO A 43 8.10 3.73 -4.41
N ILE A 44 9.14 3.00 -4.85
CA ILE A 44 9.92 3.36 -6.03
C ILE A 44 9.09 3.34 -7.33
N VAL A 45 8.14 2.41 -7.46
CA VAL A 45 7.27 2.31 -8.64
C VAL A 45 6.32 3.50 -8.70
N TYR A 46 5.70 3.83 -7.57
CA TYR A 46 4.88 5.05 -7.47
C TYR A 46 5.72 6.30 -7.74
N GLY A 47 6.94 6.38 -7.22
CA GLY A 47 7.88 7.46 -7.52
C GLY A 47 8.17 7.62 -9.02
N MET A 48 8.32 6.51 -9.75
CA MET A 48 8.47 6.55 -11.21
C MET A 48 7.22 7.07 -11.92
N LEU A 49 6.02 6.71 -11.45
CA LEU A 49 4.75 7.22 -12.00
C LEU A 49 4.56 8.71 -11.71
N ILE A 50 4.88 9.15 -10.50
CA ILE A 50 4.78 10.54 -10.05
C ILE A 50 5.68 11.47 -10.90
N ASN A 51 6.87 10.98 -11.26
CA ASN A 51 7.85 11.74 -12.04
C ASN A 51 7.71 11.56 -13.56
N ALA A 52 6.73 10.78 -14.02
CA ALA A 52 6.49 10.58 -15.45
C ALA A 52 5.83 11.82 -16.08
N PRO A 53 6.04 12.08 -17.39
CA PRO A 53 5.41 13.21 -18.06
C PRO A 53 3.88 13.23 -17.93
N ASP A 54 3.32 14.39 -17.58
CA ASP A 54 1.87 14.59 -17.36
C ASP A 54 1.01 14.16 -18.55
N ALA A 55 1.52 14.33 -19.77
CA ALA A 55 0.83 13.93 -21.00
C ALA A 55 0.47 12.44 -21.04
N LEU A 56 1.21 11.57 -20.34
CA LEU A 56 0.92 10.13 -20.27
C LEU A 56 -0.39 9.85 -19.52
N ARG A 57 -0.77 10.74 -18.60
CA ARG A 57 -1.97 10.63 -17.77
C ARG A 57 -3.24 11.10 -18.49
N ALA A 58 -3.10 11.74 -19.65
CA ALA A 58 -4.24 12.26 -20.41
C ALA A 58 -5.25 11.13 -20.74
N GLY A 59 -6.54 11.42 -20.53
CA GLY A 59 -7.64 10.48 -20.78
C GLY A 59 -7.88 9.43 -19.69
N ILE A 60 -7.20 9.53 -18.54
CA ILE A 60 -7.55 8.77 -17.34
C ILE A 60 -8.50 9.63 -16.51
N GLU A 61 -9.75 9.18 -16.39
CA GLU A 61 -10.85 9.95 -15.77
C GLU A 61 -11.28 9.37 -14.42
N HIS A 62 -10.56 8.38 -13.91
CA HIS A 62 -10.87 7.67 -12.67
C HIS A 62 -9.63 7.56 -11.79
N SER A 63 -9.86 7.44 -10.47
CA SER A 63 -8.80 7.18 -9.51
C SER A 63 -8.44 5.70 -9.46
N VAL A 64 -7.18 5.40 -9.14
CA VAL A 64 -6.68 4.03 -8.95
C VAL A 64 -6.41 3.80 -7.46
N ALA A 65 -7.04 2.78 -6.88
CA ALA A 65 -6.73 2.33 -5.53
C ALA A 65 -5.35 1.69 -5.52
N GLY A 66 -4.40 2.32 -4.82
CA GLY A 66 -3.03 1.87 -4.74
C GLY A 66 -2.77 1.06 -3.48
N LEU A 67 -2.13 -0.09 -3.59
CA LEU A 67 -1.49 -0.76 -2.48
C LEU A 67 0.01 -0.55 -2.57
N ILE A 68 0.58 -0.06 -1.47
CA ILE A 68 2.01 0.24 -1.36
C ILE A 68 2.62 -0.59 -0.22
N ALA A 69 3.73 -1.26 -0.49
CA ALA A 69 4.37 -2.17 0.47
C ALA A 69 5.89 -2.28 0.23
N GLY A 70 6.55 -3.01 1.13
CA GLY A 70 7.99 -3.29 1.09
C GLY A 70 8.83 -2.26 1.82
N ALA A 71 8.39 -1.00 1.84
CA ALA A 71 8.92 0.05 2.71
C ALA A 71 7.82 1.06 3.03
N ALA A 72 7.95 1.73 4.18
CA ALA A 72 7.03 2.79 4.56
C ALA A 72 7.04 3.91 3.49
N PRO A 73 5.88 4.37 3.00
CA PRO A 73 5.81 5.39 1.97
C PRO A 73 6.24 6.76 2.52
N PRO A 74 7.23 7.45 1.91
CA PRO A 74 7.55 8.82 2.27
C PRO A 74 6.38 9.78 1.99
N ALA A 75 6.33 10.91 2.70
CA ALA A 75 5.31 11.95 2.50
C ALA A 75 5.16 12.38 1.04
N ALA A 76 6.27 12.58 0.33
CA ALA A 76 6.29 12.96 -1.08
C ALA A 76 5.65 11.90 -2.00
N ILE A 77 5.70 10.62 -1.64
CA ILE A 77 5.03 9.55 -2.38
C ILE A 77 3.52 9.59 -2.13
N ILE A 78 3.09 9.84 -0.89
CA ILE A 78 1.67 9.99 -0.55
C ILE A 78 1.06 11.18 -1.29
N GLU A 79 1.66 12.37 -1.18
CA GLU A 79 1.21 13.57 -1.88
C GLU A 79 1.26 13.41 -3.40
N GLY A 80 2.37 12.85 -3.90
CA GLY A 80 2.57 12.66 -5.32
C GLY A 80 1.53 11.73 -5.91
N ALA A 81 1.26 10.60 -5.24
CA ALA A 81 0.26 9.63 -5.66
C ALA A 81 -1.14 10.26 -5.70
N GLU A 82 -1.54 10.97 -4.63
CA GLU A 82 -2.83 11.68 -4.56
C GLU A 82 -2.97 12.68 -5.74
N ARG A 83 -1.92 13.48 -6.00
CA ARG A 83 -1.88 14.44 -7.13
C ARG A 83 -2.02 13.78 -8.49
N ILE A 84 -1.53 12.55 -8.66
CA ILE A 84 -1.63 11.82 -9.92
C ILE A 84 -2.86 10.90 -10.00
N GLY A 85 -3.78 10.99 -9.04
CA GLY A 85 -5.05 10.25 -9.04
C GLY A 85 -4.96 8.84 -8.44
N PHE A 86 -3.93 8.56 -7.64
CA PHE A 86 -3.77 7.28 -6.95
C PHE A 86 -4.08 7.45 -5.47
N ASP A 87 -5.02 6.65 -5.00
CA ASP A 87 -5.43 6.62 -3.61
C ASP A 87 -4.72 5.47 -2.88
N ILE A 88 -3.54 5.75 -2.33
CA ILE A 88 -2.65 4.70 -1.80
C ILE A 88 -3.00 4.28 -0.37
N THR A 89 -2.82 2.99 -0.09
CA THR A 89 -2.97 2.36 1.22
C THR A 89 -1.72 1.56 1.53
N HIS A 90 -1.06 1.87 2.64
CA HIS A 90 0.13 1.13 3.06
C HIS A 90 -0.26 -0.23 3.63
N VAL A 91 0.43 -1.27 3.16
CA VAL A 91 0.28 -2.63 3.66
C VAL A 91 1.65 -3.18 4.03
N TYR A 92 1.70 -3.97 5.10
CA TYR A 92 2.94 -4.52 5.63
C TYR A 92 2.85 -6.03 5.79
N GLY A 93 3.93 -6.71 5.44
CA GLY A 93 4.12 -8.13 5.62
C GLY A 93 5.47 -8.56 5.08
N LEU A 94 5.73 -9.86 5.17
CA LEU A 94 6.98 -10.48 4.79
C LEU A 94 6.74 -11.60 3.78
N THR A 95 7.82 -12.18 3.25
CA THR A 95 7.70 -13.37 2.39
C THR A 95 7.14 -14.54 3.21
N GLU A 96 7.53 -14.64 4.46
CA GLU A 96 7.16 -15.62 5.48
C GLU A 96 5.67 -15.55 5.84
N THR A 97 5.03 -14.39 5.65
CA THR A 97 3.59 -14.19 5.88
C THR A 97 2.77 -14.25 4.58
N TYR A 98 3.35 -14.75 3.48
CA TYR A 98 2.70 -14.86 2.17
C TYR A 98 2.12 -13.54 1.64
N GLY A 99 2.81 -12.42 1.84
CA GLY A 99 2.34 -11.09 1.42
C GLY A 99 1.92 -10.22 2.60
N PRO A 100 1.04 -9.23 2.42
CA PRO A 100 0.72 -8.31 3.48
C PRO A 100 -0.12 -9.02 4.54
N ALA A 101 0.26 -8.84 5.81
CA ALA A 101 -0.41 -9.37 6.98
C ALA A 101 -1.08 -8.26 7.82
N SER A 102 -0.80 -7.00 7.48
CA SER A 102 -1.41 -5.82 8.08
C SER A 102 -1.65 -4.72 7.06
N VAL A 103 -2.56 -3.82 7.39
CA VAL A 103 -2.95 -2.67 6.58
C VAL A 103 -3.11 -1.43 7.43
N CYS A 104 -2.56 -0.33 6.93
CA CYS A 104 -2.86 1.00 7.45
C CYS A 104 -4.31 1.36 7.07
N ALA A 105 -5.26 0.92 7.90
CA ALA A 105 -6.67 1.21 7.71
C ALA A 105 -6.88 2.72 7.60
N LYS A 106 -7.70 3.15 6.65
CA LYS A 106 -7.97 4.57 6.45
C LYS A 106 -8.90 5.09 7.52
N HIS A 107 -8.57 6.28 7.98
CA HIS A 107 -9.32 7.04 8.96
C HIS A 107 -9.71 8.37 8.32
N PRO A 108 -11.00 8.66 8.11
CA PRO A 108 -11.45 9.89 7.47
C PRO A 108 -10.88 11.16 8.11
N GLU A 109 -10.72 11.16 9.44
CA GLU A 109 -10.16 12.26 10.21
C GLU A 109 -8.72 12.60 9.85
N TRP A 110 -7.96 11.68 9.23
CA TRP A 110 -6.59 11.96 8.79
C TRP A 110 -6.52 12.85 7.56
N ASN A 111 -7.62 12.97 6.80
CA ASN A 111 -7.68 13.85 5.63
C ASN A 111 -7.63 15.34 6.03
N GLU A 112 -8.03 15.65 7.25
CA GLU A 112 -8.01 17.01 7.81
C GLU A 112 -6.65 17.38 8.42
N LEU A 113 -5.73 16.42 8.53
CA LEU A 113 -4.41 16.67 9.10
C LEU A 113 -3.49 17.41 8.12
N PRO A 114 -2.57 18.25 8.65
CA PRO A 114 -1.42 18.73 7.88
C PRO A 114 -0.65 17.57 7.26
N ILE A 115 0.00 17.82 6.12
CA ILE A 115 0.55 16.73 5.32
C ILE A 115 1.60 15.90 6.07
N ASP A 116 2.48 16.52 6.84
CA ASP A 116 3.49 15.84 7.63
C ASP A 116 2.85 14.82 8.59
N ARG A 117 1.74 15.19 9.23
CA ARG A 117 0.98 14.33 10.14
C ARG A 117 0.17 13.28 9.40
N ARG A 118 -0.42 13.62 8.25
CA ARG A 118 -1.10 12.65 7.39
C ARG A 118 -0.12 11.60 6.88
N ALA A 119 1.09 12.00 6.50
CA ALA A 119 2.15 11.09 6.09
C ALA A 119 2.64 10.20 7.24
N GLU A 120 2.84 10.76 8.43
CA GLU A 120 3.17 10.01 9.63
C GLU A 120 2.11 8.93 9.94
N ARG A 121 0.82 9.26 9.83
CA ARG A 121 -0.29 8.31 10.07
C ARG A 121 -0.35 7.22 9.00
N ASN A 122 -0.36 7.61 7.72
CA ASN A 122 -0.43 6.68 6.58
C ASN A 122 0.85 5.83 6.40
N GLY A 123 1.97 6.23 7.02
CA GLY A 123 3.23 5.47 7.01
C GLY A 123 3.26 4.30 7.99
N ARG A 124 2.29 4.17 8.90
CA ARG A 124 2.23 3.09 9.89
C ARG A 124 1.95 1.74 9.23
N GLN A 125 2.45 0.65 9.81
CA GLN A 125 2.18 -0.74 9.38
C GLN A 125 0.70 -1.10 9.52
N GLY A 126 0.02 -0.46 10.48
CA GLY A 126 -1.43 -0.51 10.62
C GLY A 126 -1.93 -1.66 11.49
N VAL A 127 -3.10 -2.20 11.15
CA VAL A 127 -3.82 -3.22 11.92
C VAL A 127 -3.82 -4.55 11.18
N ARG A 128 -4.14 -5.65 11.89
CA ARG A 128 -4.15 -6.99 11.29
C ARG A 128 -5.08 -7.07 10.08
N TYR A 129 -4.68 -7.86 9.09
CA TYR A 129 -5.61 -8.27 8.05
C TYR A 129 -6.66 -9.24 8.57
N HIS A 130 -7.80 -9.27 7.88
CA HIS A 130 -8.93 -10.15 8.20
C HIS A 130 -8.55 -11.63 8.22
N MET A 131 -7.55 -12.03 7.43
CA MET A 131 -7.09 -13.42 7.33
C MET A 131 -5.95 -13.78 8.28
N GLN A 132 -5.52 -12.82 9.11
CA GLN A 132 -4.54 -13.05 10.16
C GLN A 132 -5.27 -13.38 11.47
N GLU A 133 -4.86 -14.42 12.20
CA GLU A 133 -5.45 -14.72 13.50
C GLU A 133 -5.05 -13.64 14.52
N ALA A 134 -3.76 -13.30 14.57
CA ALA A 134 -3.23 -12.25 15.43
C ALA A 134 -2.01 -11.52 14.81
N ILE A 135 -1.92 -10.24 15.13
CA ILE A 135 -0.70 -9.44 15.03
C ILE A 135 -0.50 -8.76 16.39
N THR A 136 0.70 -8.81 16.95
CA THR A 136 0.98 -8.17 18.23
C THR A 136 2.45 -7.80 18.34
N VAL A 137 2.79 -6.95 19.30
CA VAL A 137 4.16 -6.63 19.66
C VAL A 137 4.47 -7.32 20.98
N LEU A 138 5.47 -8.19 20.99
CA LEU A 138 5.90 -8.94 22.18
C LEU A 138 7.27 -8.49 22.63
N ASP A 139 7.56 -8.58 23.92
CA ASP A 139 8.94 -8.58 24.40
C ASP A 139 9.62 -9.89 23.94
N PRO A 140 10.78 -9.82 23.26
CA PRO A 140 11.40 -11.00 22.62
C PRO A 140 12.00 -12.00 23.62
N THR A 141 12.13 -11.64 24.90
CA THR A 141 12.67 -12.52 25.94
C THR A 141 11.56 -13.23 26.71
N THR A 142 10.54 -12.48 27.13
CA THR A 142 9.43 -12.98 27.95
C THR A 142 8.29 -13.56 27.10
N MET A 143 8.19 -13.16 25.83
CA MET A 143 7.08 -13.48 24.93
C MET A 143 5.72 -12.95 25.41
N GLU A 144 5.71 -11.96 26.30
CA GLU A 144 4.50 -11.28 26.76
C GLU A 144 4.21 -10.02 25.92
N PRO A 145 2.94 -9.62 25.73
CA PRO A 145 2.60 -8.40 25.01
C PRO A 145 3.13 -7.15 25.70
N VAL A 146 3.69 -6.22 24.91
CA VAL A 146 4.04 -4.89 25.42
C VAL A 146 2.77 -4.02 25.56
N PRO A 147 2.79 -2.97 26.41
CA PRO A 147 1.70 -1.99 26.46
C PRO A 147 1.44 -1.33 25.10
N ALA A 148 0.17 -1.10 24.78
CA ALA A 148 -0.23 -0.42 23.54
C ALA A 148 -0.14 1.12 23.66
N ASP A 149 1.01 1.63 24.08
CA ASP A 149 1.27 3.07 24.32
C ASP A 149 1.88 3.79 23.10
N GLY A 150 2.40 3.05 22.12
CA GLY A 150 3.06 3.60 20.94
C GLY A 150 4.50 4.06 21.17
N GLU A 151 5.07 3.76 22.35
CA GLU A 151 6.42 4.12 22.75
C GLU A 151 7.25 2.90 23.14
N THR A 152 6.64 1.92 23.82
CA THR A 152 7.31 0.70 24.26
C THR A 152 7.67 -0.17 23.05
N MET A 153 8.98 -0.43 22.91
CA MET A 153 9.52 -1.24 21.83
C MET A 153 9.41 -2.73 22.14
N GLY A 154 9.14 -3.51 21.09
CA GLY A 154 9.18 -4.97 21.10
C GLY A 154 9.31 -5.51 19.67
N GLU A 155 9.11 -6.81 19.50
CA GLU A 155 9.15 -7.48 18.21
C GLU A 155 7.73 -7.77 17.68
N ILE A 156 7.51 -7.52 16.39
CA ILE A 156 6.24 -7.80 15.73
C ILE A 156 6.08 -9.30 15.48
N MET A 157 4.98 -9.86 15.95
CA MET A 157 4.69 -11.29 15.90
C MET A 157 3.37 -11.54 15.19
N PHE A 158 3.33 -12.59 14.39
CA PHE A 158 2.22 -12.97 13.53
C PHE A 158 1.73 -14.38 13.89
N ARG A 159 0.42 -14.56 13.98
CA ARG A 159 -0.24 -15.88 14.03
C ARG A 159 -1.40 -15.96 13.05
#